data_AF-A0A952SHS7-F1
#
_entry.id   AF-A0A952SHS7-F1
#
_cell.length_a   1.000
_cell.length_b   1.000
_cell.length_c   1.000
_cell.angle_alpha   90.00
_cell.angle_beta   90.00
_cell.angle_gamma   90.00
#
_symmetry.space_group_name_H-M   'P 1'
#
loop_
_entity.id
_entity.type
_entity.pdbx_description
1 polymer ?
#
loop_
_entity_poly.entity_id
_entity_poly.type
_entity_poly.pdbx_seq_one_letter_code
_entity_poly.pdbx_strand_id
1 'polypeptide(L)' 'MRDETLSTTTADDLKIAIARARTPNYKIAAAASINPMRLSRLVNGREPITVALATRILTACARAKEQRR' A
#
# COMPACT_ATOMS: atom_id res chain seq x y z
N MET A 1 -7.07 27.49 6.80
CA MET A 1 -7.34 26.39 5.88
C MET A 1 -6.07 26.07 5.09
N ARG A 2 -5.34 25.02 5.47
CA ARG A 2 -4.37 24.36 4.59
C ARG A 2 -4.41 22.88 4.97
N ASP A 3 -5.42 22.21 4.43
CA ASP A 3 -5.44 20.75 4.39
C ASP A 3 -4.36 20.38 3.39
N GLU A 4 -3.19 19.99 3.91
CA GLU A 4 -2.01 19.65 3.14
C GLU A 4 -2.22 18.26 2.52
N THR A 5 -3.10 18.16 1.53
CA THR A 5 -3.18 17.01 0.63
C THR A 5 -2.01 17.06 -0.36
N LEU A 6 -0.78 17.07 0.13
CA LEU A 6 0.39 16.82 -0.69
C LEU A 6 0.54 15.30 -0.86
N SER A 7 0.25 14.86 -2.09
CA SER A 7 0.37 13.49 -2.59
C SER A 7 -0.71 12.53 -2.07
N THR A 8 -1.93 12.69 -2.57
CA THR A 8 -3.00 11.70 -2.46
C THR A 8 -2.58 10.43 -3.19
N THR A 9 -1.77 9.57 -2.56
CA THR A 9 -1.62 8.19 -3.05
C THR A 9 -2.99 7.55 -2.93
N THR A 10 -3.63 7.32 -4.08
CA THR A 10 -4.98 6.80 -4.13
C THR A 10 -4.98 5.30 -3.88
N ALA A 11 -6.15 4.73 -3.59
CA ALA A 11 -6.33 3.28 -3.52
C ALA A 11 -5.87 2.59 -4.82
N ASP A 12 -6.03 3.25 -5.98
CA ASP A 12 -5.60 2.74 -7.28
C ASP A 12 -4.08 2.75 -7.46
N ASP A 13 -3.37 3.78 -6.99
CA ASP A 13 -1.90 3.78 -6.98
C ASP A 13 -1.34 2.60 -6.17
N LEU A 14 -1.97 2.31 -5.03
CA LEU A 14 -1.60 1.14 -4.23
C LEU A 14 -1.89 -0.18 -4.96
N LYS A 15 -3.05 -0.33 -5.62
CA LYS A 15 -3.34 -1.53 -6.41
C LYS A 15 -2.26 -1.76 -7.47
N ILE A 16 -1.87 -0.70 -8.18
CA ILE A 16 -0.84 -0.76 -9.22
C ILE A 16 0.50 -1.18 -8.61
N ALA A 17 0.90 -0.58 -7.48
CA ALA A 17 2.15 -0.93 -6.80
C ALA A 17 2.18 -2.40 -6.33
N ILE A 18 1.09 -2.87 -5.73
CA ILE A 18 0.95 -4.25 -5.25
C ILE A 18 0.99 -5.24 -6.42
N ALA A 19 0.27 -4.95 -7.51
CA ALA A 19 0.29 -5.76 -8.71
C ALA A 19 1.69 -5.82 -9.33
N ARG A 20 2.41 -4.68 -9.37
CA ARG A 20 3.80 -4.59 -9.86
C ARG A 20 4.80 -5.33 -8.98
N ALA A 21 4.57 -5.41 -7.67
CA ALA A 21 5.40 -6.21 -6.77
C ALA A 21 5.27 -7.73 -7.03
N ARG A 22 4.23 -8.16 -7.76
CA ARG A 22 3.92 -9.57 -8.10
C ARG A 22 3.94 -10.50 -6.89
N THR A 23 3.69 -9.95 -5.70
CA THR A 23 3.86 -10.64 -4.42
C THR A 23 2.49 -10.82 -3.79
N PRO A 24 2.20 -11.97 -3.16
CA PRO A 24 0.91 -12.17 -2.52
C PRO A 24 0.58 -11.06 -1.51
N ASN A 25 -0.66 -10.57 -1.53
CA ASN A 25 -1.11 -9.45 -0.70
C ASN A 25 -0.82 -9.66 0.80
N TYR A 26 -0.89 -10.90 1.30
CA TYR A 26 -0.59 -11.20 2.70
C TYR A 26 0.88 -10.96 3.07
N LYS A 27 1.82 -11.16 2.14
CA LYS A 27 3.25 -10.87 2.37
C LYS A 27 3.51 -9.36 2.36
N ILE A 28 2.85 -8.63 1.47
CA ILE A 28 2.91 -7.16 1.46
C ILE A 28 2.32 -6.59 2.75
N ALA A 29 1.16 -7.10 3.19
CA ALA A 29 0.54 -6.69 4.44
C ALA A 29 1.44 -6.96 5.65
N ALA A 30 2.08 -8.13 5.71
CA ALA A 30 3.05 -8.47 6.75
C ALA A 30 4.26 -7.52 6.74
N ALA A 31 4.84 -7.25 5.57
CA ALA A 31 5.97 -6.33 5.43
C ALA A 31 5.62 -4.87 5.74
N ALA A 32 4.37 -4.47 5.50
CA ALA A 32 3.84 -3.18 5.88
C ALA A 32 3.34 -3.14 7.34
N SER A 33 3.46 -4.24 8.10
CA SER A 33 2.95 -4.41 9.47
C SER A 33 1.48 -4.02 9.63
N ILE A 34 0.63 -4.52 8.72
CA ILE A 34 -0.83 -4.34 8.75
C ILE A 34 -1.57 -5.66 8.54
N ASN A 35 -2.83 -5.70 8.94
CA ASN A 35 -3.69 -6.84 8.70
C ASN A 35 -3.98 -6.98 7.18
N PRO A 36 -3.89 -8.19 6.59
CA PRO A 36 -4.21 -8.43 5.17
C PRO A 36 -5.63 -8.02 4.77
N MET A 37 -6.60 -8.17 5.67
CA MET A 37 -7.97 -7.72 5.45
C MET A 37 -8.07 -6.20 5.42
N ARG A 38 -7.25 -5.50 6.21
CA ARG A 38 -7.15 -4.05 6.17
C ARG A 38 -6.55 -3.58 4.85
N LEU A 39 -5.48 -4.23 4.38
CA LEU A 39 -4.92 -3.98 3.05
C LEU A 39 -6.00 -4.13 1.96
N SER A 40 -6.80 -5.20 2.02
CA SER A 40 -7.92 -5.42 1.09
C SER A 40 -8.95 -4.28 1.14
N ARG A 41 -9.32 -3.79 2.33
CA ARG A 41 -10.25 -2.66 2.45
C ARG A 41 -9.68 -1.36 1.87
N LEU A 42 -8.41 -1.07 2.12
CA LEU A 42 -7.73 0.13 1.61
C LEU A 42 -7.69 0.13 0.09
N VAL A 43 -7.25 -0.98 -0.54
CA VAL A 43 -7.18 -1.06 -2.01
C VAL A 43 -8.56 -1.03 -2.64
N ASN A 44 -9.60 -1.55 -1.99
CA ASN A 44 -10.97 -1.49 -2.50
C ASN A 44 -11.68 -0.17 -2.18
N GLY A 45 -10.99 0.84 -1.64
CA GLY A 45 -11.59 2.13 -1.28
C GLY A 45 -12.66 2.03 -0.17
N ARG A 46 -12.66 0.94 0.61
CA ARG A 46 -13.60 0.71 1.72
C ARG A 46 -13.10 1.25 3.06
N GLU A 47 -11.87 1.77 3.10
CA GLU A 47 -11.27 2.40 4.27
C GLU A 47 -10.41 3.57 3.78
N PRO A 48 -10.44 4.74 4.45
CA PRO A 48 -9.58 5.85 4.10
C PRO A 48 -8.11 5.48 4.33
N ILE A 49 -7.25 5.94 3.43
CA ILE A 49 -5.81 5.74 3.54
C ILE A 49 -5.10 7.02 3.95
N THR A 50 -4.25 6.92 4.97
CA THR A 50 -3.36 8.02 5.35
C THR A 50 -2.06 7.95 4.55
N VAL A 51 -1.42 9.10 4.33
CA VAL A 51 -0.13 9.17 3.60
C VAL A 51 0.90 8.26 4.26
N ALA A 52 1.04 8.29 5.59
CA ALA A 52 1.98 7.44 6.32
C ALA A 52 1.73 5.93 6.09
N LEU A 53 0.47 5.53 6.01
CA LEU A 53 0.10 4.14 5.73
C LEU A 53 0.37 3.76 4.27
N ALA A 54 0.05 4.65 3.32
CA ALA A 54 0.35 4.47 1.92
C ALA A 54 1.87 4.31 1.68
N THR A 55 2.69 5.18 2.28
CA THR A 55 4.16 5.09 2.22
C THR A 55 4.67 3.74 2.72
N ARG A 56 4.17 3.25 3.86
CA ARG A 56 4.55 1.92 4.40
C ARG A 56 4.24 0.79 3.41
N ILE A 57 3.05 0.82 2.80
CA ILE A 57 2.64 -0.21 1.82
C ILE A 57 3.51 -0.13 0.55
N LEU A 58 3.80 1.08 0.06
CA LEU A 58 4.68 1.28 -1.09
C LEU A 58 6.11 0.79 -0.83
N THR A 59 6.67 1.08 0.35
CA THR A 59 7.98 0.57 0.76
C THR A 59 7.98 -0.96 0.85
N ALA A 60 6.91 -1.56 1.38
CA ALA A 60 6.75 -3.01 1.40
C ALA A 60 6.71 -3.62 -0.02
N CYS A 61 6.01 -2.97 -0.95
CA CYS A 61 5.98 -3.38 -2.37
C CYS A 61 7.37 -3.29 -3.01
N ALA A 62 8.13 -2.22 -2.75
CA ALA A 62 9.49 -2.05 -3.27
C ALA A 62 10.44 -3.14 -2.75
N ARG A 63 10.42 -3.42 -1.43
CA ARG A 63 11.23 -4.50 -0.83
C ARG A 63 10.88 -5.88 -1.38
N ALA A 64 9.59 -6.15 -1.56
CA ALA A 64 9.14 -7.43 -2.12
C ALA A 64 9.59 -7.63 -3.58
N LYS A 65 9.76 -6.54 -4.35
CA LYS A 65 10.32 -6.57 -5.69
C LYS A 65 11.84 -6.84 -5.67
N GLU A 66 12.55 -6.29 -4.71
CA GLU A 66 14.01 -6.43 -4.58
C GLU A 66 14.43 -7.85 -4.18
N GLN A 67 13.70 -8.50 -3.27
CA GLN A 67 13.94 -9.89 -2.84
C GLN A 67 13.76 -10.95 -3.96
N ARG A 68 13.37 -10.53 -5.16
CA ARG A 68 13.21 -11.40 -6.34
C ARG A 68 14.27 -11.21 -7.42
N ARG A 69 15.19 -10.24 -7.25
CA ARG A 69 16.36 -10.10 -8.12
C ARG A 69 17.52 -10.92 -7.57
#